data_AF-A0A6C0H0J0-F1
#
_entry.id   AF-A0A6C0H0J0-F1
#
_cell.length_a   1.000
_cell.length_b   1.000
_cell.length_c   1.000
_cell.angle_alpha   90.00
_cell.angle_beta   90.00
_cell.angle_gamma   90.00
#
_symmetry.space_group_name_H-M   'P 1'
#
loop_
_entity.id
_entity.type
_entity.pdbx_description
1 polymer ?
#
loop_
_entity_poly.entity_id
_entity_poly.type
_entity_poly.pdbx_seq_one_letter_code
_entity_poly.pdbx_strand_id
1 'polypeptide(L)'
;MSYFSYFTNKKEEVLSEDEDDFNSQVLSEDEDNINSQSKETAEQEFEFGTCLDQSRQLYKQQFSKIFKLLHFTIENRGIISTHVFELYEYYKDNEEAFISPIHIISFIEDDVDKLYIADGQHRIEALRKLYKEGIDKEILYFIHKANNQEEIKDIIKRLNTSQPIKITFNFEKKAELIKKLKSTFSLAFSSNENHNTDKLNEVKLNNKFQELGFFEKINLPVADIFATIIDMNKIIRKSFIERPKKTSVDKKLFDRIASTHQFYSLMNRDYSWVDELYNRLN
;
A
#
# COMPACT_ATOMS: atom_id res chain seq x y z
N MET A 1 -10.48 -45.78 36.83
CA MET A 1 -11.68 -44.92 36.64
C MET A 1 -11.85 -44.81 35.13
N SER A 2 -12.58 -45.65 34.39
CA SER A 2 -14.01 -46.04 34.49
C SER A 2 -14.86 -44.79 34.75
N TYR A 3 -15.72 -44.34 33.86
CA TYR A 3 -16.91 -45.06 33.35
C TYR A 3 -17.37 -44.55 31.94
N PHE A 4 -17.80 -45.52 31.10
CA PHE A 4 -18.93 -45.53 30.12
C PHE A 4 -18.85 -44.68 28.83
N SER A 5 -18.96 -45.15 27.57
CA SER A 5 -19.73 -46.23 26.87
C SER A 5 -21.26 -46.03 26.94
N TYR A 6 -22.09 -46.12 25.89
CA TYR A 6 -22.15 -47.09 24.78
C TYR A 6 -23.38 -46.81 23.84
N PHE A 7 -23.39 -47.47 22.66
CA PHE A 7 -24.54 -47.92 21.80
C PHE A 7 -25.23 -46.93 20.81
N THR A 8 -25.57 -47.24 19.54
CA THR A 8 -25.24 -48.35 18.60
C THR A 8 -25.64 -48.05 17.13
N ASN A 9 -25.01 -48.79 16.22
CA ASN A 9 -25.36 -49.12 14.82
C ASN A 9 -26.82 -49.56 14.55
N LYS A 10 -27.32 -49.30 13.32
CA LYS A 10 -27.64 -50.37 12.34
C LYS A 10 -27.90 -49.83 10.91
N LYS A 11 -27.35 -50.56 9.93
CA LYS A 11 -27.65 -50.55 8.49
C LYS A 11 -29.05 -51.09 8.21
N GLU A 12 -29.67 -50.67 7.10
CA GLU A 12 -30.25 -51.58 6.10
C GLU A 12 -30.53 -50.84 4.78
N GLU A 13 -30.08 -51.44 3.67
CA GLU A 13 -30.47 -51.16 2.29
C GLU A 13 -31.82 -51.81 2.00
N VAL A 14 -32.72 -51.14 1.27
CA VAL A 14 -33.76 -51.78 0.46
C VAL A 14 -33.99 -50.97 -0.82
N LEU A 15 -33.98 -51.70 -1.95
CA LEU A 15 -34.27 -51.30 -3.33
C LEU A 15 -35.77 -51.41 -3.65
N SER A 16 -36.17 -50.81 -4.78
CA SER A 16 -37.39 -51.03 -5.60
C SER A 16 -38.69 -50.44 -5.03
N GLU A 17 -39.69 -50.01 -5.80
CA GLU A 17 -39.92 -49.67 -7.21
C GLU A 17 -41.33 -48.98 -7.21
N ASP A 18 -41.66 -48.33 -8.32
CA ASP A 18 -43.01 -48.02 -8.81
C ASP A 18 -43.79 -46.77 -8.36
N GLU A 19 -43.90 -45.89 -9.37
CA GLU A 19 -45.11 -45.38 -10.04
C GLU A 19 -46.05 -44.34 -9.38
N ASP A 20 -46.40 -43.40 -10.27
CA ASP A 20 -47.63 -42.63 -10.40
C ASP A 20 -47.79 -41.24 -9.74
N ASP A 21 -47.59 -40.25 -10.62
CA ASP A 21 -48.61 -39.29 -11.07
C ASP A 21 -49.17 -38.28 -10.05
N PHE A 22 -48.74 -37.02 -10.15
CA PHE A 22 -49.60 -35.89 -10.58
C PHE A 22 -48.85 -34.54 -10.56
N ASN A 23 -48.53 -34.06 -11.77
CA ASN A 23 -48.82 -32.72 -12.30
C ASN A 23 -48.82 -31.49 -11.35
N SER A 24 -47.93 -30.53 -11.57
CA SER A 24 -48.29 -29.23 -12.20
C SER A 24 -47.22 -28.14 -12.04
N GLN A 25 -47.03 -27.39 -13.14
CA GLN A 25 -46.51 -26.03 -13.21
C GLN A 25 -45.01 -25.81 -12.95
N VAL A 26 -44.26 -25.98 -14.05
CA VAL A 26 -43.06 -25.20 -14.34
C VAL A 26 -43.48 -23.75 -14.61
N LEU A 27 -43.20 -22.86 -13.66
CA LEU A 27 -43.04 -21.43 -13.92
C LEU A 27 -41.67 -21.01 -13.39
N SER A 28 -40.89 -20.49 -14.33
CA SER A 28 -39.54 -19.96 -14.19
C SER A 28 -39.55 -18.62 -13.44
N GLU A 29 -38.93 -18.56 -12.27
CA GLU A 29 -38.48 -17.33 -11.63
C GLU A 29 -37.14 -17.60 -10.95
N ASP A 30 -36.04 -17.41 -11.70
CA ASP A 30 -34.68 -17.34 -11.16
C ASP A 30 -34.07 -16.01 -11.66
N GLU A 31 -34.52 -14.88 -11.13
CA GLU A 31 -33.89 -13.56 -11.32
C GLU A 31 -33.63 -12.78 -10.01
N ASP A 32 -33.88 -13.36 -8.83
CA ASP A 32 -33.79 -12.60 -7.57
C ASP A 32 -32.50 -12.82 -6.75
N ASN A 33 -31.57 -13.67 -7.19
CA ASN A 33 -30.40 -14.02 -6.36
C ASN A 33 -29.10 -13.25 -6.67
N ILE A 34 -29.10 -12.36 -7.68
CA ILE A 34 -27.93 -11.53 -8.03
C ILE A 34 -28.01 -10.15 -7.36
N ASN A 35 -29.21 -9.71 -6.98
CA ASN A 35 -29.47 -8.33 -6.51
C ASN A 35 -29.23 -8.13 -5.00
N SER A 36 -29.05 -9.21 -4.23
CA SER A 36 -28.78 -9.18 -2.78
C SER A 36 -27.30 -8.97 -2.48
N GLN A 37 -26.40 -9.66 -3.20
CA GLN A 37 -24.94 -9.49 -3.07
C GLN A 37 -24.44 -8.12 -3.53
N SER A 38 -25.07 -7.54 -4.56
CA SER A 38 -24.74 -6.19 -5.06
C SER A 38 -25.23 -5.06 -4.16
N LYS A 39 -26.26 -5.31 -3.32
CA LYS A 39 -26.75 -4.35 -2.33
C LYS A 39 -25.92 -4.33 -1.06
N GLU A 40 -25.51 -5.49 -0.53
CA GLU A 40 -24.63 -5.56 0.64
C GLU A 40 -23.25 -4.92 0.37
N THR A 41 -22.73 -5.03 -0.85
CA THR A 41 -21.47 -4.38 -1.24
C THR A 41 -21.61 -2.86 -1.37
N ALA A 42 -22.74 -2.36 -1.89
CA ALA A 42 -22.99 -0.92 -2.00
C ALA A 42 -23.28 -0.24 -0.66
N GLU A 43 -23.89 -0.93 0.30
CA GLU A 43 -24.12 -0.41 1.66
C GLU A 43 -22.83 -0.43 2.51
N GLN A 44 -21.96 -1.43 2.36
CA GLN A 44 -20.63 -1.47 3.01
C GLN A 44 -19.69 -0.35 2.50
N GLU A 45 -19.81 0.05 1.23
CA GLU A 45 -19.05 1.17 0.64
C GLU A 45 -19.34 2.52 1.32
N PHE A 46 -20.51 2.69 1.94
CA PHE A 46 -20.89 3.94 2.59
C PHE A 46 -20.38 4.05 4.04
N GLU A 47 -20.27 2.92 4.74
CA GLU A 47 -19.88 2.90 6.16
C GLU A 47 -18.35 2.94 6.34
N PHE A 48 -17.62 2.17 5.53
CA PHE A 48 -16.15 2.05 5.64
C PHE A 48 -15.39 2.86 4.56
N GLY A 49 -16.09 3.45 3.60
CA GLY A 49 -15.50 4.25 2.53
C GLY A 49 -15.08 3.42 1.32
N THR A 50 -14.33 4.04 0.41
CA THR A 50 -14.02 3.43 -0.89
C THR A 50 -13.04 2.28 -0.72
N CYS A 51 -13.47 1.07 -1.05
CA CYS A 51 -12.59 -0.10 -1.10
C CYS A 51 -11.65 0.02 -2.32
N LEU A 52 -10.35 0.05 -2.07
CA LEU A 52 -9.32 0.14 -3.11
C LEU A 52 -8.81 -1.23 -3.54
N ASP A 53 -8.85 -2.21 -2.64
CA ASP A 53 -8.40 -3.57 -2.89
C ASP A 53 -9.18 -4.53 -1.98
N GLN A 54 -10.15 -5.24 -2.56
CA GLN A 54 -10.96 -6.23 -1.83
C GLN A 54 -10.13 -7.42 -1.35
N SER A 55 -9.10 -7.83 -2.08
CA SER A 55 -8.26 -8.98 -1.72
C SER A 55 -7.48 -8.74 -0.43
N ARG A 56 -7.11 -7.48 -0.19
CA ARG A 56 -6.40 -7.04 1.01
C ARG A 56 -7.30 -6.31 2.00
N GLN A 57 -8.57 -6.09 1.66
CA GLN A 57 -9.51 -5.29 2.44
C GLN A 57 -8.95 -3.90 2.77
N LEU A 58 -8.39 -3.21 1.77
CA LEU A 58 -7.84 -1.86 1.87
C LEU A 58 -8.93 -0.82 1.56
N TYR A 59 -9.13 0.12 2.48
CA TYR A 59 -10.12 1.18 2.37
C TYR A 59 -9.48 2.55 2.44
N LYS A 60 -10.19 3.52 1.86
CA LYS A 60 -9.86 4.93 1.84
C LYS A 60 -11.03 5.76 2.36
N GLN A 61 -10.79 6.59 3.38
CA GLN A 61 -11.85 7.35 4.02
C GLN A 61 -11.31 8.56 4.79
N GLN A 62 -12.15 9.57 5.03
CA GLN A 62 -11.85 10.64 5.99
C GLN A 62 -11.77 10.10 7.42
N PHE A 63 -10.76 10.53 8.19
CA PHE A 63 -10.55 10.05 9.56
C PHE A 63 -11.79 10.27 10.45
N SER A 64 -12.49 11.39 10.28
CA SER A 64 -13.73 11.72 10.99
C SER A 64 -14.83 10.66 10.89
N LYS A 65 -14.85 9.84 9.84
CA LYS A 65 -15.88 8.82 9.63
C LYS A 65 -15.68 7.58 10.49
N ILE A 66 -14.44 7.23 10.81
CA ILE A 66 -14.15 5.97 11.52
C ILE A 66 -13.59 6.18 12.93
N PHE A 67 -13.09 7.37 13.29
CA PHE A 67 -12.31 7.54 14.53
C PHE A 67 -13.06 7.15 15.82
N LYS A 68 -14.40 7.24 15.81
CA LYS A 68 -15.25 6.84 16.94
C LYS A 68 -15.34 5.33 17.12
N LEU A 69 -15.17 4.58 16.03
CA LEU A 69 -15.14 3.12 16.01
C LEU A 69 -13.75 2.59 16.42
N LEU A 70 -12.71 3.43 16.42
CA LEU A 70 -11.34 2.99 16.67
C LEU A 70 -11.06 2.86 18.17
N HIS A 71 -10.75 1.64 18.61
CA HIS A 71 -10.45 1.30 19.99
C HIS A 71 -9.05 0.73 20.16
N PHE A 72 -8.38 1.17 21.22
CA PHE A 72 -7.14 0.53 21.66
C PHE A 72 -7.44 -0.76 22.40
N THR A 73 -6.66 -1.77 22.09
CA THR A 73 -6.56 -3.01 22.83
C THR A 73 -5.60 -2.86 24.02
N ILE A 74 -5.64 -3.82 24.93
CA ILE A 74 -4.74 -3.85 26.10
C ILE A 74 -3.28 -4.04 25.66
N GLU A 75 -3.09 -4.55 24.45
CA GLU A 75 -1.83 -4.83 23.78
C GLU A 75 -1.19 -3.55 23.21
N ASN A 76 -1.95 -2.46 23.00
CA ASN A 76 -1.42 -1.17 22.52
C ASN A 76 -0.68 -0.34 23.61
N ARG A 77 -0.07 -1.00 24.62
CA ARG A 77 0.75 -0.34 25.64
C ARG A 77 2.00 0.25 24.97
N GLY A 78 2.23 1.55 25.16
CA GLY A 78 3.44 2.21 24.67
C GLY A 78 3.22 3.35 23.67
N ILE A 79 2.09 4.07 23.75
CA ILE A 79 1.95 5.34 23.03
C ILE A 79 2.91 6.35 23.67
N ILE A 80 3.89 6.80 22.90
CA ILE A 80 4.94 7.73 23.31
C ILE A 80 4.52 9.12 22.87
N SER A 81 4.36 10.05 23.82
CA SER A 81 3.83 11.39 23.57
C SER A 81 4.68 12.22 22.61
N THR A 82 6.01 12.06 22.65
CA THR A 82 6.94 12.76 21.75
C THR A 82 6.74 12.33 20.29
N HIS A 83 6.62 11.02 20.02
CA HIS A 83 6.35 10.53 18.67
C HIS A 83 4.98 11.00 18.14
N VAL A 84 3.96 11.04 19.01
CA VAL A 84 2.64 11.58 18.65
C VAL A 84 2.75 13.05 18.27
N PHE A 85 3.53 13.83 19.02
CA PHE A 85 3.74 15.25 18.75
C PHE A 85 4.48 15.48 17.43
N GLU A 86 5.57 14.74 17.17
CA GLU A 86 6.32 14.83 15.90
C GLU A 86 5.44 14.51 14.69
N LEU A 87 4.64 13.44 14.76
CA LEU A 87 3.69 13.09 13.69
C LEU A 87 2.61 14.15 13.52
N TYR A 88 2.09 14.69 14.62
CA TYR A 88 1.08 15.75 14.60
C TYR A 88 1.61 17.01 13.91
N GLU A 89 2.78 17.53 14.31
CA GLU A 89 3.40 18.71 13.69
C GLU A 89 3.65 18.45 12.20
N TYR A 90 4.22 17.29 11.87
CA TYR A 90 4.47 16.92 10.48
C TYR A 90 3.19 16.91 9.64
N TYR A 91 2.13 16.26 10.09
CA TYR A 91 0.86 16.19 9.36
C TYR A 91 0.11 17.53 9.31
N LYS A 92 0.30 18.40 10.31
CA LYS A 92 -0.26 19.75 10.36
C LYS A 92 0.39 20.66 9.31
N ASP A 93 1.72 20.65 9.25
CA ASP A 93 2.49 21.51 8.36
C ASP A 93 2.51 21.02 6.91
N ASN A 94 2.17 19.75 6.68
CA ASN A 94 2.19 19.12 5.36
C ASN A 94 0.79 18.61 4.99
N GLU A 95 0.06 19.41 4.21
CA GLU A 95 -1.31 19.09 3.82
C GLU A 95 -1.40 17.73 3.10
N GLU A 96 -0.48 17.49 2.16
CA GLU A 96 -0.38 16.28 1.34
C GLU A 96 0.46 15.15 1.97
N ALA A 97 0.72 15.20 3.29
CA ALA A 97 1.50 14.17 3.96
C ALA A 97 0.88 12.78 3.76
N PHE A 98 1.68 11.85 3.22
CA PHE A 98 1.27 10.46 3.15
C PHE A 98 1.24 9.84 4.55
N ILE A 99 0.05 9.36 4.94
CA ILE A 99 -0.15 8.61 6.17
C ILE A 99 -0.10 7.13 5.80
N SER A 100 0.92 6.41 6.28
CA SER A 100 1.00 4.96 6.07
C SER A 100 -0.30 4.27 6.51
N PRO A 101 -0.74 3.21 5.81
CA PRO A 101 -2.01 2.58 6.13
C PRO A 101 -2.07 2.02 7.55
N ILE A 102 -3.23 2.13 8.18
CA ILE A 102 -3.50 1.69 9.55
C ILE A 102 -4.04 0.25 9.48
N HIS A 103 -3.56 -0.64 10.34
CA HIS A 103 -4.13 -1.98 10.46
C HIS A 103 -5.18 -1.97 11.58
N ILE A 104 -6.42 -2.30 11.23
CA ILE A 104 -7.52 -2.43 12.19
C ILE A 104 -8.12 -3.83 12.12
N ILE A 105 -8.64 -4.31 13.23
CA ILE A 105 -9.25 -5.63 13.36
C ILE A 105 -10.74 -5.43 13.66
N SER A 106 -11.59 -5.98 12.80
CA SER A 106 -13.01 -6.13 13.03
C SER A 106 -13.26 -7.45 13.78
N PHE A 107 -13.98 -7.36 14.89
CA PHE A 107 -14.33 -8.51 15.72
C PHE A 107 -15.81 -8.87 15.51
N ILE A 108 -16.07 -10.11 15.08
CA ILE A 108 -17.36 -10.46 14.46
C ILE A 108 -18.46 -10.82 15.48
N GLU A 109 -18.15 -11.31 16.69
CA GLU A 109 -19.18 -11.97 17.51
C GLU A 109 -19.80 -11.13 18.65
N ASP A 110 -19.12 -10.15 19.26
CA ASP A 110 -19.72 -9.39 20.39
C ASP A 110 -19.59 -7.86 20.31
N ASP A 111 -18.96 -7.31 19.27
CA ASP A 111 -18.61 -5.88 19.26
C ASP A 111 -18.60 -5.27 17.85
N VAL A 112 -19.72 -5.46 17.13
CA VAL A 112 -19.92 -4.97 15.75
C VAL A 112 -19.66 -3.46 15.58
N ASP A 113 -19.72 -2.67 16.66
CA ASP A 113 -19.47 -1.24 16.65
C ASP A 113 -17.99 -0.85 16.93
N LYS A 114 -17.08 -1.82 17.08
CA LYS A 114 -15.68 -1.56 17.43
C LYS A 114 -14.69 -2.12 16.42
N LEU A 115 -13.72 -1.28 16.10
CA LEU A 115 -12.56 -1.58 15.29
C LEU A 115 -11.31 -1.45 16.15
N TYR A 116 -10.64 -2.58 16.36
CA TYR A 116 -9.48 -2.68 17.23
C TYR A 116 -8.20 -2.31 16.50
N ILE A 117 -7.43 -1.39 17.07
CA ILE A 117 -6.20 -0.91 16.45
C ILE A 117 -5.10 -1.96 16.62
N ALA A 118 -4.60 -2.49 15.50
CA ALA A 118 -3.53 -3.48 15.52
C ALA A 118 -2.14 -2.88 15.32
N ASP A 119 -2.06 -1.82 14.50
CA ASP A 119 -0.85 -1.03 14.27
C ASP A 119 -1.24 0.44 13.99
N GLY A 120 -0.31 1.36 14.23
CA GLY A 120 -0.48 2.79 13.94
C GLY A 120 -1.03 3.62 15.09
N GLN A 121 -0.89 3.15 16.33
CA GLN A 121 -1.39 3.83 17.53
C GLN A 121 -0.92 5.30 17.66
N HIS A 122 0.37 5.59 17.39
CA HIS A 122 0.88 6.98 17.44
C HIS A 122 0.29 7.84 16.32
N ARG A 123 0.09 7.27 15.12
CA ARG A 123 -0.54 7.96 13.98
C ARG A 123 -1.99 8.32 14.30
N ILE A 124 -2.75 7.39 14.87
CA ILE A 124 -4.14 7.63 15.25
C ILE A 124 -4.25 8.72 16.31
N GLU A 125 -3.39 8.72 17.33
CA GLU A 125 -3.40 9.79 18.33
C GLU A 125 -3.01 11.15 17.74
N ALA A 126 -2.07 11.20 16.80
CA ALA A 126 -1.74 12.43 16.07
C ALA A 126 -2.94 12.93 15.26
N LEU A 127 -3.64 12.03 14.54
CA LEU A 127 -4.85 12.34 13.80
C LEU A 127 -6.00 12.82 14.70
N ARG A 128 -6.16 12.22 15.88
CA ARG A 128 -7.13 12.69 16.89
C ARG A 128 -6.84 14.12 17.34
N LYS A 129 -5.57 14.50 17.49
CA LYS A 129 -5.18 15.88 17.83
C LYS A 129 -5.50 16.85 16.69
N LEU A 130 -5.15 16.50 15.46
CA LEU A 130 -5.50 17.31 14.28
C LEU A 130 -7.00 17.52 14.13
N TYR A 131 -7.78 16.44 14.29
CA TYR A 131 -9.23 16.51 14.16
C TYR A 131 -9.86 17.42 15.22
N LYS A 132 -9.32 17.44 16.45
CA LYS A 132 -9.76 18.39 17.50
C LYS A 132 -9.50 19.85 17.14
N GLU A 133 -8.55 20.12 16.25
CA GLU A 133 -8.26 21.45 15.70
C GLU A 133 -9.01 21.73 14.39
N GLY A 134 -9.90 20.84 13.96
CA GLY A 134 -10.69 20.98 12.74
C GLY A 134 -9.98 20.52 11.47
N ILE A 135 -8.82 19.87 11.58
CA ILE A 135 -8.08 19.31 10.44
C ILE A 135 -8.45 17.84 10.31
N ASP A 136 -9.30 17.53 9.33
CA ASP A 136 -9.66 16.16 8.97
C ASP A 136 -8.74 15.66 7.84
N LYS A 137 -8.16 14.48 8.02
CA LYS A 137 -7.20 13.90 7.08
C LYS A 137 -7.81 12.66 6.46
N GLU A 138 -7.55 12.50 5.18
CA GLU A 138 -7.83 11.26 4.47
C GLU A 138 -6.82 10.19 4.87
N ILE A 139 -7.33 8.99 5.16
CA ILE A 139 -6.51 7.87 5.61
C ILE A 139 -6.77 6.62 4.77
N LEU A 140 -5.75 5.76 4.77
CA LEU A 140 -5.84 4.40 4.27
C LEU A 140 -5.80 3.42 5.44
N TYR A 141 -6.58 2.36 5.37
CA TYR A 141 -6.58 1.35 6.43
C TYR A 141 -7.00 -0.03 5.93
N PHE A 142 -6.45 -1.06 6.55
CA PHE A 142 -6.82 -2.45 6.32
C PHE A 142 -7.78 -2.92 7.39
N ILE A 143 -8.85 -3.59 6.96
CA ILE A 143 -9.69 -4.37 7.87
C ILE A 143 -9.18 -5.81 7.86
N HIS A 144 -8.82 -6.30 9.05
CA HIS A 144 -8.57 -7.71 9.31
C HIS A 144 -9.78 -8.28 10.04
N LYS A 145 -10.25 -9.46 9.64
CA LYS A 145 -11.34 -10.13 10.36
C LYS A 145 -10.75 -11.04 11.44
N ALA A 146 -11.34 -11.00 12.64
CA ALA A 146 -11.03 -11.92 13.73
C ALA A 146 -12.32 -12.52 14.29
N ASN A 147 -12.27 -13.81 14.62
CA ASN A 147 -13.41 -14.57 15.11
C ASN A 147 -13.49 -14.61 16.64
N ASN A 148 -12.39 -14.33 17.35
CA ASN A 148 -12.34 -14.30 18.81
C ASN A 148 -11.24 -13.33 19.33
N GLN A 149 -11.30 -12.99 20.62
CA GLN A 149 -10.31 -12.09 21.24
C GLN A 149 -8.89 -12.64 21.28
N GLU A 150 -8.71 -13.97 21.25
CA GLU A 150 -7.39 -14.59 21.20
C GLU A 150 -6.74 -14.39 19.84
N GLU A 151 -7.51 -14.51 18.76
CA GLU A 151 -7.09 -14.23 17.40
C GLU A 151 -6.70 -12.75 17.22
N ILE A 152 -7.40 -11.81 17.87
CA ILE A 152 -6.99 -10.40 17.91
C ILE A 152 -5.56 -10.28 18.45
N LYS A 153 -5.26 -10.92 19.59
CA LYS A 153 -3.92 -10.88 20.19
C LYS A 153 -2.86 -11.45 19.26
N ASP A 154 -3.16 -12.57 18.60
CA ASP A 154 -2.24 -13.21 17.67
C ASP A 154 -2.00 -12.38 16.41
N ILE A 155 -3.04 -11.74 15.86
CA ILE A 155 -2.90 -10.82 14.72
C ILE A 155 -2.06 -9.62 15.12
N ILE A 156 -2.36 -8.98 16.26
CA ILE A 156 -1.60 -7.85 16.79
C ILE A 156 -0.15 -8.25 17.01
N LYS A 157 0.09 -9.40 17.64
CA LYS A 157 1.43 -9.91 17.86
C LYS A 157 2.15 -10.15 16.54
N ARG A 158 1.53 -10.81 15.56
CA ARG A 158 2.12 -11.08 14.24
C ARG A 158 2.47 -9.79 13.49
N LEU A 159 1.60 -8.78 13.54
CA LEU A 159 1.84 -7.47 12.94
C LEU A 159 2.96 -6.70 13.67
N ASN A 160 3.12 -6.92 14.98
CA ASN A 160 4.15 -6.28 15.80
C ASN A 160 5.47 -7.09 15.93
N THR A 161 5.49 -8.40 15.64
CA THR A 161 6.69 -9.25 15.71
C THR A 161 7.48 -9.21 14.42
N SER A 162 8.51 -8.37 14.40
CA SER A 162 9.82 -8.47 13.72
C SER A 162 9.94 -8.91 12.25
N GLN A 163 8.86 -9.09 11.51
CA GLN A 163 8.82 -8.77 10.10
C GLN A 163 7.53 -7.99 9.89
N PRO A 164 7.57 -6.65 9.74
CA PRO A 164 6.40 -5.96 9.22
C PRO A 164 5.97 -6.74 7.98
N ILE A 165 4.67 -6.97 7.79
CA ILE A 165 4.20 -7.34 6.46
C ILE A 165 4.81 -6.25 5.58
N LYS A 166 5.81 -6.63 4.75
CA LYS A 166 6.37 -5.73 3.75
C LYS A 166 5.27 -5.60 2.71
N ILE A 167 4.21 -4.89 3.07
CA ILE A 167 3.30 -4.33 2.11
C ILE A 167 4.14 -3.26 1.46
N THR A 168 4.90 -3.68 0.45
CA THR A 168 5.71 -2.77 -0.34
C THR A 168 4.71 -2.01 -1.17
N PHE A 169 4.13 -0.97 -0.58
CA PHE A 169 3.32 -0.03 -1.32
C PHE A 169 4.21 0.59 -2.38
N ASN A 170 3.63 0.93 -3.52
CA ASN A 170 4.33 1.69 -4.56
C ASN A 170 4.93 2.99 -4.02
N PHE A 171 4.29 3.58 -2.99
CA PHE A 171 4.78 4.74 -2.26
C PHE A 171 6.07 4.47 -1.46
N GLU A 172 6.18 3.31 -0.80
CA GLU A 172 7.40 2.93 -0.05
C GLU A 172 8.55 2.58 -1.00
N LYS A 173 8.28 1.81 -2.07
CA LYS A 173 9.30 1.51 -3.08
C LYS A 173 9.84 2.77 -3.73
N LYS A 174 8.95 3.73 -4.02
CA LYS A 174 9.30 5.05 -4.55
C LYS A 174 10.16 5.83 -3.55
N ALA A 175 9.69 6.02 -2.32
CA ALA A 175 10.42 6.76 -1.30
C ALA A 175 11.80 6.15 -1.02
N GLU A 176 11.90 4.82 -0.95
CA GLU A 176 13.15 4.10 -0.76
C GLU A 176 14.08 4.28 -1.97
N LEU A 177 13.57 4.19 -3.21
CA LEU A 177 14.38 4.41 -4.41
C LEU A 177 14.92 5.85 -4.46
N ILE A 178 14.08 6.84 -4.18
CA ILE A 178 14.48 8.26 -4.12
C ILE A 178 15.53 8.46 -3.03
N LYS A 179 15.34 7.87 -1.85
CA LYS A 179 16.33 7.90 -0.77
C LYS A 179 17.67 7.30 -1.19
N LYS A 180 17.66 6.15 -1.89
CA LYS A 180 18.90 5.55 -2.43
C LYS A 180 19.57 6.46 -3.44
N LEU A 181 18.84 6.99 -4.41
CA LEU A 181 19.36 7.93 -5.40
C LEU A 181 19.97 9.17 -4.74
N LYS A 182 19.29 9.78 -3.76
CA LYS A 182 19.81 10.92 -2.99
C LYS A 182 21.05 10.57 -2.17
N SER A 183 21.13 9.36 -1.62
CA SER A 183 22.31 8.94 -0.86
C SER A 183 23.53 8.70 -1.75
N THR A 184 23.33 8.11 -2.93
CA THR A 184 24.42 7.76 -3.85
C THR A 184 24.83 8.92 -4.75
N PHE A 185 23.87 9.74 -5.16
CA PHE A 185 24.04 10.89 -6.04
C PHE A 185 23.51 12.16 -5.38
N SER A 186 23.99 12.46 -4.18
CA SER A 186 23.49 13.57 -3.35
C SER A 186 23.49 14.91 -4.06
N LEU A 187 24.53 15.18 -4.86
CA LEU A 187 24.66 16.39 -5.63
C LEU A 187 23.86 16.38 -6.94
N ALA A 188 23.23 15.27 -7.33
CA ALA A 188 22.39 15.22 -8.53
C ALA A 188 21.05 15.89 -8.31
N PHE A 189 20.53 15.95 -7.08
CA PHE A 189 19.23 16.54 -6.79
C PHE A 189 19.33 18.05 -6.59
N SER A 190 18.32 18.79 -7.05
CA SER A 190 18.19 20.21 -6.79
C SER A 190 16.79 20.57 -6.32
N SER A 191 16.74 21.43 -5.31
CA SER A 191 15.53 22.02 -4.74
C SER A 191 14.99 23.22 -5.50
N ASN A 192 15.74 23.73 -6.51
CA ASN A 192 15.33 24.88 -7.30
C ASN A 192 14.48 24.42 -8.49
N GLU A 193 13.26 24.90 -8.68
CA GLU A 193 12.43 24.48 -9.83
C GLU A 193 13.04 24.82 -11.21
N ASN A 194 13.92 25.82 -11.26
CA ASN A 194 14.58 26.33 -12.46
C ASN A 194 16.03 25.84 -12.62
N HIS A 195 16.42 24.71 -12.01
CA HIS A 195 17.78 24.21 -12.17
C HIS A 195 18.09 23.74 -13.60
N ASN A 196 19.38 23.81 -13.93
CA ASN A 196 19.94 23.34 -15.19
C ASN A 196 19.66 21.84 -15.44
N THR A 197 19.60 21.42 -16.70
CA THR A 197 19.31 20.04 -17.13
C THR A 197 20.30 18.98 -16.64
N ASP A 198 21.35 19.38 -15.93
CA ASP A 198 22.33 18.50 -15.28
C ASP A 198 21.91 18.08 -13.87
N LYS A 199 20.75 18.50 -13.35
CA LYS A 199 20.22 18.05 -12.04
C LYS A 199 18.86 17.37 -12.16
N LEU A 200 18.50 16.63 -11.11
CA LEU A 200 17.20 16.01 -10.88
C LEU A 200 16.31 16.95 -10.06
N ASN A 201 15.17 17.26 -10.64
CA ASN A 201 13.98 17.72 -9.95
C ASN A 201 13.18 16.51 -9.45
N GLU A 202 12.93 16.46 -8.15
CA GLU A 202 12.18 15.38 -7.52
C GLU A 202 10.71 15.36 -7.96
N VAL A 203 10.08 16.52 -8.10
CA VAL A 203 8.69 16.63 -8.59
C VAL A 203 8.59 16.09 -10.01
N LYS A 204 9.47 16.49 -10.93
CA LYS A 204 9.45 15.97 -12.31
C LYS A 204 9.75 14.47 -12.38
N LEU A 205 10.70 13.99 -11.59
CA LEU A 205 10.99 12.55 -11.49
C LEU A 205 9.76 11.78 -10.98
N ASN A 206 9.09 12.32 -9.97
CA ASN A 206 7.89 11.75 -9.38
C ASN A 206 6.73 11.70 -10.38
N ASN A 207 6.50 12.78 -11.12
CA ASN A 207 5.49 12.85 -12.16
C ASN A 207 5.77 11.81 -13.26
N LYS A 208 7.04 11.64 -13.64
CA LYS A 208 7.41 10.65 -14.66
C LYS A 208 7.18 9.21 -14.20
N PHE A 209 7.49 8.89 -12.94
CA PHE A 209 7.15 7.57 -12.39
C PHE A 209 5.64 7.32 -12.33
N GLN A 210 4.84 8.34 -12.04
CA GLN A 210 3.38 8.24 -12.03
C GLN A 210 2.80 8.07 -13.43
N GLU A 211 3.27 8.86 -14.41
CA GLU A 211 2.85 8.77 -15.82
C GLU A 211 3.01 7.35 -16.38
N LEU A 212 4.09 6.66 -16.02
CA LEU A 212 4.36 5.30 -16.47
C LEU A 212 3.59 4.21 -15.70
N GLY A 213 3.00 4.56 -14.54
CA GLY A 213 2.55 3.56 -13.56
C GLY A 213 3.72 2.67 -13.12
N PHE A 214 4.92 3.26 -12.97
CA PHE A 214 6.18 2.50 -12.89
C PHE A 214 6.15 1.46 -11.78
N PHE A 215 5.80 1.87 -10.56
CA PHE A 215 5.80 0.99 -9.40
C PHE A 215 4.62 0.02 -9.38
N GLU A 216 3.54 0.31 -10.10
CA GLU A 216 2.39 -0.60 -10.26
C GLU A 216 2.74 -1.80 -11.12
N LYS A 217 3.57 -1.59 -12.14
CA LYS A 217 3.90 -2.61 -13.13
C LYS A 217 5.21 -3.33 -12.85
N ILE A 218 6.19 -2.66 -12.24
CA ILE A 218 7.49 -3.25 -11.90
C ILE A 218 7.44 -3.93 -10.54
N ASN A 219 7.27 -5.25 -10.53
CA ASN A 219 7.31 -6.05 -9.31
C ASN A 219 8.73 -6.54 -8.94
N LEU A 220 9.68 -5.60 -8.85
CA LEU A 220 11.04 -5.88 -8.41
C LEU A 220 11.34 -5.23 -7.04
N PRO A 221 12.29 -5.79 -6.26
CA PRO A 221 12.88 -5.12 -5.11
C PRO A 221 13.58 -3.80 -5.51
N VAL A 222 13.55 -2.81 -4.61
CA VAL A 222 14.21 -1.50 -4.82
C VAL A 222 15.71 -1.66 -5.04
N ALA A 223 16.35 -2.65 -4.42
CA ALA A 223 17.76 -2.96 -4.63
C ALA A 223 18.06 -3.33 -6.10
N ASP A 224 17.19 -4.10 -6.74
CA ASP A 224 17.38 -4.57 -8.11
C ASP A 224 17.09 -3.44 -9.11
N ILE A 225 16.02 -2.68 -8.89
CA ILE A 225 15.73 -1.45 -9.66
C ILE A 225 16.93 -0.50 -9.60
N PHE A 226 17.46 -0.28 -8.41
CA PHE A 226 18.61 0.59 -8.21
C PHE A 226 19.88 0.05 -8.87
N ALA A 227 20.14 -1.26 -8.82
CA ALA A 227 21.26 -1.88 -9.51
C ALA A 227 21.18 -1.65 -11.04
N THR A 228 19.99 -1.78 -11.63
CA THR A 228 19.77 -1.48 -13.05
C THR A 228 20.04 -0.01 -13.38
N ILE A 229 19.65 0.93 -12.52
CA ILE A 229 20.00 2.35 -12.70
C ILE A 229 21.52 2.56 -12.70
N ILE A 230 22.25 1.90 -11.79
CA ILE A 230 23.71 1.99 -11.73
C ILE A 230 24.35 1.42 -13.00
N ASP A 231 23.83 0.30 -13.52
CA ASP A 231 24.32 -0.29 -14.77
C ASP A 231 24.06 0.61 -15.97
N MET A 232 22.82 1.13 -16.11
CA MET A 232 22.47 2.12 -17.12
C MET A 232 23.39 3.34 -17.07
N ASN A 233 23.64 3.87 -15.88
CA ASN A 233 24.53 5.02 -15.69
C ASN A 233 25.95 4.76 -16.20
N LYS A 234 26.48 3.54 -15.99
CA LYS A 234 27.78 3.11 -16.53
C LYS A 234 27.77 2.98 -18.05
N ILE A 235 26.72 2.39 -18.61
CA ILE A 235 26.54 2.22 -20.06
C ILE A 235 26.47 3.59 -20.75
N ILE A 236 25.68 4.52 -20.22
CA ILE A 236 25.54 5.87 -20.76
C ILE A 236 26.88 6.60 -20.73
N ARG A 237 27.62 6.53 -19.61
CA ARG A 237 28.97 7.10 -19.52
C ARG A 237 29.90 6.53 -20.59
N LYS A 238 29.98 5.20 -20.70
CA LYS A 238 30.85 4.51 -21.64
C LYS A 238 30.51 4.86 -23.09
N SER A 239 29.23 4.75 -23.45
CA SER A 239 28.74 5.06 -24.80
C SER A 239 29.01 6.51 -25.20
N PHE A 240 28.91 7.46 -24.26
CA PHE A 240 29.25 8.85 -24.54
C PHE A 240 30.75 9.00 -24.81
N ILE A 241 31.62 8.43 -23.97
CA ILE A 241 33.08 8.51 -24.14
C ILE A 241 33.50 7.93 -25.50
N GLU A 242 32.95 6.79 -25.89
CA GLU A 242 33.27 6.09 -27.13
C GLU A 242 32.67 6.75 -28.38
N ARG A 243 31.68 7.66 -28.22
CA ARG A 243 31.02 8.32 -29.35
C ARG A 243 32.01 9.16 -30.17
N PRO A 244 32.17 8.91 -31.48
CA PRO A 244 33.19 9.58 -32.29
C PRO A 244 32.89 11.06 -32.56
N LYS A 245 31.61 11.45 -32.63
CA LYS A 245 31.16 12.84 -32.78
C LYS A 245 30.31 13.25 -31.58
N LYS A 246 30.79 14.22 -30.81
CA LYS A 246 30.09 14.80 -29.66
C LYS A 246 29.75 16.25 -29.99
N THR A 247 28.51 16.67 -29.75
CA THR A 247 28.17 18.09 -29.89
C THR A 247 28.84 18.90 -28.78
N SER A 248 29.10 20.19 -29.01
CA SER A 248 29.65 21.07 -27.97
C SER A 248 28.73 21.14 -26.74
N VAL A 249 27.41 21.13 -26.97
CA VAL A 249 26.39 21.17 -25.92
C VAL A 249 26.44 19.91 -25.06
N ASP A 250 26.47 18.72 -25.68
CA ASP A 250 26.51 17.47 -24.91
C ASP A 250 27.83 17.28 -24.19
N LYS A 251 28.95 17.72 -24.77
CA LYS A 251 30.25 17.70 -24.10
C LYS A 251 30.23 18.57 -22.84
N LYS A 252 29.72 19.81 -22.92
CA LYS A 252 29.56 20.69 -21.76
C LYS A 252 28.63 20.10 -20.69
N LEU A 253 27.56 19.42 -21.08
CA LEU A 253 26.67 18.74 -20.15
C LEU A 253 27.39 17.57 -19.45
N PHE A 254 28.07 16.72 -20.22
CA PHE A 254 28.84 15.59 -19.71
C PHE A 254 29.92 16.04 -18.72
N ASP A 255 30.71 17.06 -19.08
CA ASP A 255 31.79 17.57 -18.24
C ASP A 255 31.24 18.13 -16.91
N ARG A 256 30.09 18.83 -16.94
CA ARG A 256 29.40 19.29 -15.72
C ARG A 256 28.94 18.13 -14.84
N ILE A 257 28.25 17.14 -15.41
CA ILE A 257 27.81 15.95 -14.67
C ILE A 257 29.02 15.22 -14.06
N ALA A 258 30.09 15.02 -14.83
CA ALA A 258 31.31 14.35 -14.39
C ALA A 258 31.98 15.07 -13.21
N SER A 259 32.00 16.40 -13.24
CA SER A 259 32.59 17.24 -12.19
C SER A 259 31.76 17.35 -10.90
N THR A 260 30.48 16.97 -10.92
CA THR A 260 29.56 17.27 -9.81
C THR A 260 28.96 16.04 -9.15
N HIS A 261 28.24 15.19 -9.86
CA HIS A 261 27.48 14.08 -9.25
C HIS A 261 27.57 12.76 -10.00
N GLN A 262 28.14 12.74 -11.22
CA GLN A 262 28.39 11.49 -11.97
C GLN A 262 27.14 10.65 -12.25
N PHE A 263 25.96 11.27 -12.21
CA PHE A 263 24.70 10.67 -12.63
C PHE A 263 24.46 10.97 -14.11
N TYR A 264 25.21 10.27 -14.96
CA TYR A 264 25.19 10.34 -16.41
C TYR A 264 23.86 9.96 -17.04
N SER A 265 22.92 9.32 -16.34
CA SER A 265 21.55 9.12 -16.83
C SER A 265 20.86 10.43 -17.24
N LEU A 266 21.26 11.58 -16.67
CA LEU A 266 20.78 12.91 -17.08
C LEU A 266 21.29 13.38 -18.45
N MET A 267 22.22 12.66 -19.08
CA MET A 267 22.53 12.84 -20.49
C MET A 267 21.32 12.53 -21.38
N ASN A 268 20.45 11.62 -20.92
CA ASN A 268 19.14 11.34 -21.50
C ASN A 268 18.16 12.35 -20.88
N ARG A 269 18.00 13.49 -21.58
CA ARG A 269 17.23 14.66 -21.14
C ARG A 269 15.76 14.31 -20.90
N ASP A 270 15.05 15.24 -20.23
CA ASP A 270 13.61 15.16 -19.99
C ASP A 270 13.18 13.84 -19.33
N TYR A 271 14.05 13.30 -18.47
CA TYR A 271 13.81 12.06 -17.74
C TYR A 271 13.60 10.83 -18.63
N SER A 272 14.02 10.87 -19.89
CA SER A 272 13.91 9.72 -20.82
C SER A 272 14.68 8.47 -20.35
N TRP A 273 15.65 8.62 -19.45
CA TRP A 273 16.27 7.47 -18.78
C TRP A 273 15.29 6.67 -17.90
N VAL A 274 14.20 7.29 -17.43
CA VAL A 274 13.15 6.59 -16.66
C VAL A 274 12.32 5.70 -17.58
N ASP A 275 12.03 6.16 -18.81
CA ASP A 275 11.39 5.32 -19.83
C ASP A 275 12.28 4.13 -20.22
N GLU A 276 13.58 4.39 -20.42
CA GLU A 276 14.55 3.32 -20.70
C GLU A 276 14.67 2.33 -19.53
N LEU A 277 14.67 2.83 -18.29
CA LEU A 277 14.68 1.97 -17.10
C LEU A 277 13.42 1.10 -17.07
N TYR A 278 12.25 1.70 -17.28
CA TYR A 278 10.97 1.00 -17.28
C TYR A 278 10.95 -0.12 -18.35
N ASN A 279 11.45 0.17 -19.55
CA ASN A 279 11.53 -0.81 -20.65
C ASN A 279 12.54 -1.92 -20.40
N ARG A 280 13.57 -1.71 -19.56
CA ARG A 280 14.55 -2.75 -19.20
C ARG A 280 14.06 -3.68 -18.08
N LEU A 281 13.09 -3.21 -17.29
CA LEU A 281 12.60 -3.92 -16.11
C LEU A 281 11.25 -4.63 -16.35
N ASN A 282 10.53 -4.26 -17.41
CA ASN A 282 9.44 -5.05 -17.99
C ASN A 282 9.96 -6.06 -18.99
#